data_AF-X1G8Y7-F1
#
_entry.id   AF-X1G8Y7-F1
#
_cell.length_a   1.000
_cell.length_b   1.000
_cell.length_c   1.000
_cell.angle_alpha   90.00
_cell.angle_beta   90.00
_cell.angle_gamma   90.00
#
_symmetry.space_group_name_H-M   'P 1'
#
loop_
_entity.id
_entity.type
_entity.pdbx_description
1 polymer ?
#
loop_
_entity_poly.entity_id
_entity_poly.type
_entity_poly.pdbx_seq_one_letter_code
_entity_poly.pdbx_strand_id
1 'polypeptide(L)'
;KTHKQGGTVSVARPRSTTVITRTETEDPDSKADTYVGKLNAGTFRGKPAKTVRCNAIVGTSRDSGETYQTRYEFERAEDWRKTLAYRDPETGRPPSDLIEGTGLKQYEVYDTANFGGLGLPAS
;
A
#
# COMPACT_ATOMS: atom_id res chain seq x y z
N LYS A 1 25.70 10.28 -25.16
CA LYS A 1 24.54 11.13 -24.81
C LYS A 1 23.75 10.41 -23.72
N THR A 2 23.70 10.94 -22.50
CA THR A 2 22.94 10.32 -21.40
C THR A 2 21.50 10.78 -21.51
N HIS A 3 20.59 9.89 -21.88
CA HIS A 3 19.16 10.19 -21.94
C HIS A 3 18.59 10.13 -20.52
N LYS A 4 18.15 11.27 -19.98
CA LYS A 4 17.43 11.31 -18.69
C LYS A 4 16.06 10.65 -18.87
N GLN A 5 15.85 9.52 -18.22
CA GLN A 5 14.54 8.89 -18.11
C GLN A 5 13.78 9.55 -16.95
N GLY A 6 12.62 10.15 -17.24
CA GLY A 6 11.74 10.73 -16.23
C GLY A 6 10.29 10.40 -16.57
N GLY A 7 9.59 9.74 -15.65
CA GLY A 7 8.19 9.35 -15.80
C GLY A 7 7.29 10.05 -14.79
N THR A 8 6.10 10.46 -15.23
CA THR A 8 5.06 10.93 -14.30
C THR A 8 4.43 9.72 -13.62
N VAL A 9 4.25 9.80 -12.30
CA VAL A 9 3.58 8.78 -11.51
C VAL A 9 2.22 9.31 -11.09
N SER A 10 1.15 8.75 -11.65
CA SER A 10 -0.20 8.95 -11.14
C SER A 10 -0.36 8.14 -9.85
N VAL A 11 -0.56 8.81 -8.71
CA VAL A 11 -0.82 8.15 -7.42
C VAL A 11 -2.32 8.02 -7.24
N ALA A 12 -2.80 6.82 -6.92
CA ALA A 12 -4.19 6.58 -6.57
C ALA A 12 -4.58 7.44 -5.36
N ARG A 13 -5.76 8.06 -5.41
CA ARG A 13 -6.27 8.85 -4.29
C ARG A 13 -6.90 7.90 -3.25
N PRO A 14 -6.44 7.93 -1.98
CA PRO A 14 -7.09 7.20 -0.89
C PRO A 14 -8.59 7.48 -0.87
N ARG A 15 -9.44 6.44 -0.83
CA ARG A 15 -10.90 6.64 -0.69
C ARG A 15 -11.41 6.46 0.73
N SER A 16 -10.72 5.70 1.56
CA SER A 16 -11.12 5.45 2.96
C SER A 16 -9.95 4.92 3.78
N THR A 17 -9.76 5.47 4.98
CA THR A 17 -8.83 4.95 6.00
C THR A 17 -9.63 4.21 7.07
N THR A 18 -9.20 3.00 7.41
CA THR A 18 -9.76 2.20 8.49
C THR A 18 -8.75 2.13 9.62
N VAL A 19 -9.16 2.50 10.83
CA VAL A 19 -8.33 2.39 12.04
C VAL A 19 -8.93 1.36 12.97
N ILE A 20 -8.12 0.41 13.44
CA ILE A 20 -8.51 -0.62 14.41
C ILE A 20 -7.56 -0.53 15.59
N THR A 21 -8.07 -0.55 16.81
CA THR A 21 -7.25 -0.57 18.03
C THR A 21 -7.64 -1.76 18.88
N ARG A 22 -6.67 -2.50 19.41
CA ARG A 22 -6.89 -3.58 20.39
C ARG A 22 -5.68 -3.75 21.31
N THR A 23 -5.89 -4.43 22.43
CA THR A 23 -4.82 -4.86 23.33
C THR A 23 -4.27 -6.21 22.87
N GLU A 24 -2.96 -6.34 22.81
CA GLU A 24 -2.24 -7.56 22.41
C GLU A 24 -1.08 -7.83 23.36
N THR A 25 -0.66 -9.10 23.47
CA THR A 25 0.53 -9.49 24.23
C THR A 25 1.79 -9.56 23.36
N GLU A 26 1.63 -9.45 22.04
CA GLU A 26 2.74 -9.47 21.09
C GLU A 26 3.15 -8.05 20.72
N ASP A 27 4.46 -7.84 20.57
CA ASP A 27 5.02 -6.58 20.13
C ASP A 27 4.53 -6.22 18.71
N PRO A 28 3.90 -5.05 18.52
CA PRO A 28 3.44 -4.58 17.21
C PRO A 28 4.54 -4.48 16.15
N ASP A 29 5.80 -4.25 16.52
CA ASP A 29 6.90 -4.06 15.56
C ASP A 29 7.15 -5.32 14.73
N SER A 30 7.02 -6.50 15.36
CA SER A 30 7.13 -7.79 14.67
C SER A 30 6.10 -7.96 13.53
N LYS A 31 4.90 -7.41 13.72
CA LYS A 31 3.83 -7.38 12.72
C LYS A 31 4.07 -6.26 11.71
N ALA A 32 4.59 -5.12 12.16
CA ALA A 32 4.88 -3.98 11.29
C ALA A 32 5.82 -4.39 10.15
N ASP A 33 6.91 -5.10 10.46
CA ASP A 33 7.87 -5.61 9.47
C ASP A 33 7.23 -6.53 8.42
N THR A 34 6.23 -7.29 8.86
CA THR A 34 5.55 -8.26 7.99
C THR A 34 4.53 -7.61 7.08
N TYR A 35 3.78 -6.61 7.58
CA TYR A 35 2.56 -6.15 6.92
C TYR A 35 2.60 -4.70 6.44
N VAL A 36 3.32 -3.80 7.12
CA VAL A 36 3.31 -2.36 6.79
C VAL A 36 3.87 -2.14 5.38
N GLY A 37 3.21 -1.25 4.64
CA GLY A 37 3.55 -0.92 3.26
C GLY A 37 3.01 -1.90 2.21
N LYS A 38 2.54 -3.09 2.61
CA LYS A 38 2.07 -4.14 1.71
C LYS A 38 0.56 -4.07 1.46
N LEU A 39 0.13 -4.73 0.39
CA LEU A 39 -1.29 -4.95 0.07
C LEU A 39 -1.79 -6.29 0.59
N ASN A 40 -3.10 -6.40 0.78
CA ASN A 40 -3.73 -7.67 1.12
C ASN A 40 -3.59 -8.70 -0.03
N ALA A 41 -3.00 -9.86 0.24
CA ALA A 41 -2.83 -10.94 -0.74
C ALA A 41 -4.14 -11.67 -1.07
N GLY A 42 -5.07 -11.73 -0.12
CA GLY A 42 -6.40 -12.34 -0.28
C GLY A 42 -7.51 -11.40 0.18
N THR A 43 -8.74 -11.90 0.28
CA THR A 43 -9.86 -11.12 0.80
C THR A 43 -9.58 -10.65 2.22
N PHE A 44 -9.72 -9.36 2.47
CA PHE A 44 -9.56 -8.77 3.80
C PHE A 44 -10.77 -7.90 4.12
N ARG A 45 -11.52 -8.27 5.16
CA ARG A 45 -12.73 -7.54 5.61
C ARG A 45 -13.74 -7.26 4.48
N GLY A 46 -14.02 -8.30 3.69
CA GLY A 46 -14.90 -8.21 2.52
C GLY A 46 -14.34 -7.40 1.34
N LYS A 47 -13.07 -6.99 1.39
CA LYS A 47 -12.39 -6.29 0.29
C LYS A 47 -11.55 -7.27 -0.53
N PRO A 48 -11.61 -7.23 -1.86
CA PRO A 48 -10.81 -8.09 -2.74
C PRO A 48 -9.30 -7.93 -2.50
N ALA A 49 -8.51 -8.93 -2.92
CA ALA A 49 -7.06 -8.85 -2.92
C ALA A 49 -6.55 -7.59 -3.65
N LYS A 50 -5.38 -7.08 -3.22
CA LYS A 50 -4.71 -5.90 -3.78
C LYS A 50 -5.53 -4.60 -3.73
N THR A 51 -6.47 -4.46 -2.80
CA THR A 51 -7.27 -3.22 -2.65
C THR A 51 -7.04 -2.49 -1.34
N VAL A 52 -6.48 -3.17 -0.34
CA VAL A 52 -6.21 -2.62 0.99
C VAL A 52 -4.72 -2.66 1.27
N ARG A 53 -4.16 -1.50 1.61
CA ARG A 53 -2.77 -1.33 2.05
C ARG A 53 -2.73 -1.18 3.57
N CYS A 54 -1.75 -1.81 4.21
CA CYS A 54 -1.44 -1.53 5.61
C CYS A 54 -0.50 -0.32 5.67
N ASN A 55 -0.94 0.76 6.30
CA ASN A 55 -0.17 2.01 6.41
C ASN A 55 0.65 2.05 7.69
N ALA A 56 0.10 1.54 8.80
CA ALA A 56 0.78 1.53 10.09
C ALA A 56 0.28 0.37 10.96
N ILE A 57 1.21 -0.19 11.72
CA ILE A 57 0.95 -1.02 12.90
C ILE A 57 1.85 -0.43 13.97
N VAL A 58 1.26 0.19 14.98
CA VAL A 58 2.01 0.88 16.04
C VAL A 58 1.36 0.55 17.38
N GLY A 59 2.13 0.46 18.44
CA GLY A 59 1.57 0.27 19.76
C GLY A 59 2.46 0.79 20.86
N THR A 60 1.88 0.88 22.05
CA THR A 60 2.58 1.31 23.26
C THR A 60 2.25 0.37 24.39
N SER A 61 3.25 0.01 25.19
CA SER A 61 3.07 -0.75 26.42
C SER A 61 3.16 0.18 27.64
N ARG A 62 2.40 -0.15 28.69
CA ARG A 62 2.45 0.53 30.01
C ARG A 62 2.89 -0.39 31.14
N ASP A 63 3.18 -1.64 30.81
CA ASP A 63 3.46 -2.75 31.73
C ASP A 63 4.78 -3.45 31.35
N SER A 64 5.75 -2.69 30.86
CA SER A 64 7.09 -3.18 30.51
C SER A 64 7.11 -4.26 29.42
N GLY A 65 6.16 -4.22 28.50
CA GLY A 65 6.10 -5.09 27.33
C GLY A 65 5.24 -6.35 27.50
N GLU A 66 4.47 -6.47 28.58
CA GLU A 66 3.53 -7.58 28.76
C GLU A 66 2.29 -7.43 27.88
N THR A 67 1.79 -6.20 27.75
CA THR A 67 0.69 -5.86 26.84
C THR A 67 0.96 -4.57 26.08
N TYR A 68 0.39 -4.51 24.88
CA TYR A 68 0.50 -3.41 23.94
C TYR A 68 -0.89 -2.94 23.53
N GLN A 69 -1.15 -1.65 23.65
CA GLN A 69 -2.28 -1.02 22.98
C GLN A 69 -1.90 -0.78 21.52
N THR A 70 -2.28 -1.70 20.65
CA THR A 70 -1.88 -1.73 19.24
C THR A 70 -2.95 -1.11 18.35
N ARG A 71 -2.52 -0.17 17.49
CA ARG A 71 -3.31 0.51 16.46
C ARG A 71 -2.85 0.08 15.08
N TYR A 72 -3.81 -0.34 14.28
CA TYR A 72 -3.66 -0.68 12.87
C TYR A 72 -4.31 0.39 12.01
N GLU A 73 -3.63 0.79 10.94
CA GLU A 73 -4.17 1.69 9.94
C GLU A 73 -4.12 1.04 8.57
N PHE A 74 -5.27 1.01 7.91
CA PHE A 74 -5.41 0.52 6.56
C PHE A 74 -5.97 1.59 5.65
N GLU A 75 -5.52 1.58 4.41
CA GLU A 75 -6.03 2.45 3.36
C GLU A 75 -6.59 1.62 2.22
N ARG A 76 -7.70 2.08 1.64
CA ARG A 76 -8.30 1.45 0.47
C ARG A 76 -8.20 2.35 -0.76
N ALA A 77 -7.81 1.72 -1.86
CA ALA A 77 -7.92 2.26 -3.22
C ALA A 77 -8.49 1.20 -4.16
N GLU A 78 -9.02 1.62 -5.31
CA GLU A 78 -9.51 0.71 -6.36
C GLU A 78 -8.35 0.11 -7.16
N ASP A 79 -7.28 0.89 -7.33
CA ASP A 79 -6.05 0.46 -7.98
C ASP A 79 -4.87 1.08 -7.24
N TRP A 80 -3.85 0.27 -6.96
CA TRP A 80 -2.60 0.70 -6.32
C TRP A 80 -1.43 0.73 -7.31
N ARG A 81 -1.65 0.33 -8.56
CA ARG A 81 -0.64 0.38 -9.61
C ARG A 81 -0.31 1.82 -9.91
N LYS A 82 0.96 2.05 -10.19
CA LYS A 82 1.44 3.33 -10.71
C LYS A 82 1.56 3.21 -12.22
N THR A 83 1.09 4.23 -12.92
CA THR A 83 1.29 4.35 -14.36
C THR A 83 2.53 5.21 -14.60
N LEU A 84 3.49 4.69 -15.36
CA LEU A 84 4.61 5.44 -15.89
C LEU A 84 4.32 5.78 -17.36
N ALA A 85 4.33 7.07 -17.69
CA ALA A 85 4.22 7.54 -19.07
C ALA A 85 5.58 8.04 -19.56
N TYR A 86 5.96 7.67 -20.79
CA TYR A 86 7.07 8.31 -21.50
C TYR A 86 6.79 9.81 -21.66
N ARG A 87 7.82 10.62 -21.46
CA ARG A 87 7.77 12.07 -21.59
C ARG A 87 8.67 12.47 -22.74
N ASP A 88 8.11 13.19 -23.70
CA ASP A 88 8.90 13.79 -24.76
C ASP A 88 9.87 14.82 -24.15
N PRO A 89 11.18 14.70 -24.40
CA PRO A 89 12.18 15.60 -23.82
C PRO A 89 12.11 17.05 -24.33
N GLU A 90 11.51 17.30 -25.50
CA GLU A 90 11.39 18.65 -26.08
C GLU A 90 10.20 19.40 -25.50
N THR A 91 9.07 18.71 -25.30
CA THR A 91 7.82 19.34 -24.85
C THR A 91 7.56 19.15 -23.36
N GLY A 92 8.24 18.18 -22.73
CA GLY A 92 7.92 17.75 -21.37
C GLY A 92 6.50 17.20 -21.24
N ARG A 93 5.86 16.77 -22.33
CA ARG A 93 4.51 16.21 -22.30
C ARG A 93 4.54 14.75 -22.76
N PRO A 94 3.62 13.91 -22.27
CA PRO A 94 3.40 12.61 -22.88
C PRO A 94 2.96 12.82 -24.34
N PRO A 95 3.55 12.12 -25.33
CA PRO A 95 3.06 12.15 -26.71
C PRO A 95 1.56 11.82 -26.78
N SER A 96 0.80 12.52 -27.62
CA SER A 96 -0.65 12.33 -27.74
C SER A 96 -1.06 10.97 -28.31
N ASP A 97 -0.10 10.25 -28.91
CA ASP A 97 -0.24 8.95 -29.56
C ASP A 97 0.28 7.79 -28.70
N LEU A 98 0.40 7.97 -27.39
CA LEU A 98 0.90 6.96 -26.47
C LEU A 98 0.04 5.68 -26.48
N ILE A 99 0.56 4.64 -27.15
CA ILE A 99 -0.01 3.30 -27.16
C ILE A 99 0.29 2.59 -25.83
N GLU A 100 -0.74 1.96 -25.26
CA GLU A 100 -0.63 1.11 -24.07
C GLU A 100 0.40 -0.02 -24.30
N GLY A 101 1.34 -0.20 -23.37
CA GLY A 101 2.39 -1.21 -23.47
C GLY A 101 3.70 -0.76 -24.14
N THR A 102 3.68 0.29 -24.97
CA THR A 102 4.90 0.83 -25.61
C THR A 102 5.43 2.06 -24.87
N GLY A 103 4.57 3.05 -24.57
CA GLY A 103 4.98 4.26 -23.85
C GLY A 103 4.22 4.53 -22.55
N LEU A 104 3.18 3.74 -22.24
CA LEU A 104 2.53 3.69 -20.93
C LEU A 104 2.76 2.30 -20.33
N LYS A 105 3.44 2.24 -19.18
CA LYS A 105 3.66 1.01 -18.41
C LYS A 105 3.05 1.14 -17.03
N GLN A 106 2.14 0.24 -16.69
CA GLN A 106 1.68 0.06 -15.31
C GLN A 106 2.65 -0.87 -14.58
N TYR A 107 3.00 -0.52 -13.34
CA TYR A 107 3.80 -1.38 -12.49
C TYR A 107 3.12 -1.58 -11.14
N GLU A 108 3.20 -2.81 -10.64
CA GLU A 108 2.85 -3.13 -9.25
C GLU A 108 3.98 -2.60 -8.35
N VAL A 109 3.62 -1.78 -7.37
CA VAL A 109 4.58 -1.01 -6.56
C VAL A 109 4.74 -1.61 -5.17
N TYR A 110 3.74 -2.39 -4.74
CA TYR A 110 3.61 -2.86 -3.38
C TYR A 110 3.57 -4.38 -3.38
N ASP A 111 4.38 -4.97 -2.51
CA ASP A 111 4.30 -6.39 -2.21
C ASP A 111 2.95 -6.75 -1.57
N THR A 112 2.63 -8.04 -1.54
CA THR A 112 1.42 -8.53 -0.90
C THR A 112 1.72 -9.36 0.34
N ALA A 113 0.84 -9.31 1.33
CA ALA A 113 0.89 -10.17 2.52
C ALA A 113 -0.51 -10.66 2.90
N ASN A 114 -0.60 -11.85 3.50
CA ASN A 114 -1.86 -12.39 3.97
C ASN A 114 -2.31 -11.72 5.27
N PHE A 115 -3.17 -10.71 5.16
CA PHE A 115 -3.70 -9.98 6.33
C PHE A 115 -4.61 -10.83 7.23
N GLY A 116 -5.01 -12.04 6.82
CA GLY A 116 -5.67 -13.00 7.71
C GLY A 116 -4.79 -13.36 8.92
N GLY A 117 -3.46 -13.33 8.78
CA GLY A 117 -2.52 -13.57 9.88
C GLY A 117 -2.54 -12.51 10.97
N LEU A 118 -3.18 -11.35 10.75
CA LEU A 118 -3.35 -10.33 11.78
C LEU A 118 -4.41 -10.72 12.83
N GLY A 119 -5.29 -11.68 12.53
CA GLY A 119 -6.33 -12.12 13.47
C GLY A 119 -7.29 -11.00 13.89
N LEU A 120 -7.50 -10.00 13.05
CA LEU A 120 -8.38 -8.87 13.34
C LEU A 120 -9.85 -9.29 13.21
N PRO A 121 -10.76 -8.78 14.05
CA PRO A 121 -12.17 -9.14 14.00
C PRO A 121 -12.76 -8.83 12.63
N ALA A 122 -13.57 -9.71 12.08
CA ALA A 122 -14.31 -9.42 10.85
C ALA A 122 -15.25 -8.20 11.07
N SER A 123 -15.41 -7.36 10.05
CA SER A 123 -16.53 -6.39 9.96
C SER A 123 -17.65 -6.98 9.14
#